data_AF-A0A7C0U0C0-F1
#
_entry.id   AF-A0A7C0U0C0-F1
#
_cell.length_a   1.000
_cell.length_b   1.000
_cell.length_c   1.000
_cell.angle_alpha   90.00
_cell.angle_beta   90.00
_cell.angle_gamma   90.00
#
_symmetry.space_group_name_H-M   'P 1'
#
loop_
_entity.id
_entity.type
_entity.pdbx_description
1 polymer ?
#
loop_
_entity_poly.entity_id
_entity_poly.type
_entity_poly.pdbx_seq_one_letter_code
_entity_poly.pdbx_strand_id
1 'polypeptide(L)'
;LDYGDTPAFKGCYEASLYVVGSTLKLIDLILNGEIDHGFNPVGGLHHAKKDGAAGFCIFNDVAIAIKYLLDEVGLREILYVDIDAHHGDGVFYAFYFDKRVRILDFHQSGRTLYPGTGFEHERGGGEAVGTKLNVTFLPGAGVEEFKQAWEDFARDFLSQSSPEFILLQAGADGLMGDPLTGLNYTEEVHAFVASQLHKLAHEKCHGRIMAMGGGGYNPDNVAKAWTAIVRSLATPP
;
A
#
# COMPACT_ATOMS: atom_id res chain seq x y z
N LEU A 1 19.77 7.18 -6.42
CA LEU A 1 19.86 8.55 -5.90
C LEU A 1 20.55 9.42 -6.95
N ASP A 2 20.10 10.65 -7.15
CA ASP A 2 20.75 11.68 -8.00
C ASP A 2 20.88 11.39 -9.50
N TYR A 3 20.07 10.47 -10.04
CA TYR A 3 20.00 10.18 -11.48
C TYR A 3 18.57 10.23 -12.04
N GLY A 4 17.62 10.85 -11.32
CA GLY A 4 16.21 10.85 -11.73
C GLY A 4 15.30 11.53 -10.69
N ASP A 5 14.19 10.86 -10.40
CA ASP A 5 13.12 11.33 -9.51
C ASP A 5 13.48 11.36 -8.02
N THR A 6 14.54 10.66 -7.59
CA THR A 6 14.86 10.47 -6.17
C THR A 6 16.15 11.24 -5.79
N PRO A 7 16.04 12.48 -5.28
CA PRO A 7 17.18 13.32 -4.95
C PRO A 7 17.89 12.84 -3.69
N ALA A 8 19.21 12.84 -3.70
CA ALA A 8 20.00 12.72 -2.49
C ALA A 8 20.07 14.06 -1.76
N PHE A 9 20.17 13.96 -0.45
CA PHE A 9 20.45 15.08 0.42
C PHE A 9 21.28 14.61 1.61
N LYS A 10 21.96 15.54 2.28
CA LYS A 10 22.72 15.23 3.49
C LYS A 10 21.77 14.70 4.57
N GLY A 11 22.02 13.47 5.05
CA GLY A 11 21.19 12.82 6.05
C GLY A 11 20.06 11.94 5.48
N CYS A 12 20.01 11.74 4.15
CA CYS A 12 18.97 10.92 3.52
C CYS A 12 18.99 9.46 3.99
N TYR A 13 20.17 8.90 4.23
CA TYR A 13 20.30 7.55 4.77
C TYR A 13 19.65 7.42 6.15
N GLU A 14 20.00 8.31 7.09
CA GLU A 14 19.44 8.32 8.43
C GLU A 14 17.93 8.57 8.42
N ALA A 15 17.47 9.52 7.60
CA ALA A 15 16.05 9.79 7.43
C ALA A 15 15.28 8.55 6.94
N SER A 16 15.81 7.82 5.95
CA SER A 16 15.20 6.58 5.47
C SER A 16 15.25 5.45 6.49
N LEU A 17 16.28 5.37 7.33
CA LEU A 17 16.32 4.42 8.44
C LEU A 17 15.22 4.69 9.47
N TYR A 18 14.88 5.95 9.75
CA TYR A 18 13.76 6.27 10.63
C TYR A 18 12.42 5.80 10.08
N VAL A 19 12.20 5.92 8.77
CA VAL A 19 10.99 5.41 8.10
C VAL A 19 10.89 3.89 8.25
N VAL A 20 11.96 3.16 7.93
CA VAL A 20 11.99 1.69 8.08
C VAL A 20 11.80 1.30 9.55
N GLY A 21 12.48 1.99 10.46
CA GLY A 21 12.41 1.74 11.90
C GLY A 21 11.02 1.99 12.49
N SER A 22 10.30 3.03 12.03
CA SER A 22 8.93 3.29 12.50
C SER A 22 7.95 2.23 12.00
N THR A 23 8.10 1.78 10.76
CA THR A 23 7.32 0.67 10.19
C THR A 23 7.52 -0.62 10.99
N LEU A 24 8.78 -1.03 11.23
CA LEU A 24 9.07 -2.23 12.01
C LEU A 24 8.61 -2.11 13.47
N LYS A 25 8.81 -0.94 14.10
CA LYS A 25 8.36 -0.72 15.47
C LYS A 25 6.85 -0.86 15.61
N LEU A 26 6.08 -0.35 14.65
CA LEU A 26 4.62 -0.46 14.69
C LEU A 26 4.15 -1.91 14.51
N ILE A 27 4.81 -2.67 13.63
CA ILE A 27 4.58 -4.11 13.48
C ILE A 27 4.85 -4.83 14.81
N ASP A 28 5.97 -4.56 15.46
CA ASP A 28 6.32 -5.22 16.74
C ASP A 28 5.27 -4.95 17.82
N LEU A 29 4.77 -3.71 17.93
CA LEU A 29 3.70 -3.36 18.87
C LEU A 29 2.42 -4.18 18.60
N ILE A 30 2.07 -4.38 17.33
CA ILE A 30 0.91 -5.18 16.91
C ILE A 30 1.14 -6.67 17.21
N LEU A 31 2.30 -7.22 16.85
CA LEU A 31 2.61 -8.63 17.06
C LEU A 31 2.69 -9.01 18.55
N ASN A 32 3.16 -8.08 19.39
CA ASN A 32 3.23 -8.27 20.83
C ASN A 32 1.89 -8.08 21.53
N GLY A 33 0.83 -7.66 20.81
CA GLY A 33 -0.48 -7.38 21.39
C GLY A 33 -0.50 -6.14 22.29
N GLU A 34 0.44 -5.22 22.12
CA GLU A 34 0.43 -3.93 22.82
C GLU A 34 -0.66 -3.00 22.24
N ILE A 35 -0.94 -3.15 20.94
CA ILE A 35 -2.05 -2.54 20.20
C ILE A 35 -2.59 -3.54 19.18
N ASP A 36 -3.84 -3.37 18.74
CA ASP A 36 -4.43 -4.26 17.72
C ASP A 36 -3.99 -3.88 16.30
N HIS A 37 -3.89 -2.57 16.03
CA HIS A 37 -3.61 -2.00 14.71
C HIS A 37 -3.09 -0.57 14.82
N GLY A 38 -2.57 -0.01 13.72
CA GLY A 38 -2.07 1.37 13.73
C GLY A 38 -1.80 1.97 12.35
N PHE A 39 -1.36 3.24 12.35
CA PHE A 39 -1.03 4.01 11.16
C PHE A 39 0.37 4.62 11.26
N ASN A 40 1.22 4.37 10.26
CA ASN A 40 2.54 4.99 10.11
C ASN A 40 2.53 6.02 8.96
N PRO A 41 2.34 7.32 9.25
CA PRO A 41 2.20 8.34 8.19
C PRO A 41 3.47 8.57 7.37
N VAL A 42 4.65 8.17 7.86
CA VAL A 42 5.92 8.37 7.14
C VAL A 42 6.35 7.15 6.34
N GLY A 43 5.67 6.01 6.50
CA GLY A 43 5.93 4.78 5.78
C GLY A 43 5.21 4.72 4.43
N GLY A 44 5.44 3.63 3.69
CA GLY A 44 4.83 3.44 2.38
C GLY A 44 5.74 3.88 1.23
N LEU A 45 7.03 3.60 1.29
CA LEU A 45 7.96 3.92 0.22
C LEU A 45 7.99 2.81 -0.83
N HIS A 46 6.88 2.65 -1.55
CA HIS A 46 6.57 1.46 -2.35
C HIS A 46 7.35 1.31 -3.68
N HIS A 47 8.04 2.34 -4.16
CA HIS A 47 8.75 2.32 -5.45
C HIS A 47 10.20 1.83 -5.38
N ALA A 48 10.83 1.89 -4.20
CA ALA A 48 12.22 1.49 -4.06
C ALA A 48 12.40 0.01 -4.44
N LYS A 49 13.37 -0.26 -5.31
CA LYS A 49 13.70 -1.59 -5.82
C LYS A 49 14.84 -2.21 -5.00
N LYS A 50 15.04 -3.51 -5.16
CA LYS A 50 16.11 -4.25 -4.46
C LYS A 50 17.50 -3.64 -4.69
N ASP A 51 17.75 -3.14 -5.89
CA ASP A 51 19.04 -2.64 -6.37
C ASP A 51 19.03 -1.13 -6.69
N GLY A 52 17.97 -0.40 -6.33
CA GLY A 52 17.89 1.03 -6.63
C GLY A 52 16.75 1.79 -5.97
N ALA A 53 17.00 3.07 -5.68
CA ALA A 53 15.98 4.03 -5.28
C ALA A 53 15.18 4.52 -6.50
N ALA A 54 13.89 4.78 -6.33
CA ALA A 54 12.96 5.25 -7.37
C ALA A 54 11.73 5.92 -6.75
N GLY A 55 11.07 6.83 -7.46
CA GLY A 55 9.80 7.46 -7.03
C GLY A 55 9.86 8.07 -5.64
N PHE A 56 10.90 8.83 -5.32
CA PHE A 56 11.18 9.42 -3.99
C PHE A 56 11.51 8.40 -2.88
N CYS A 57 11.50 7.11 -3.18
CA CYS A 57 11.73 6.02 -2.23
C CYS A 57 13.21 5.62 -2.24
N ILE A 58 13.90 5.76 -1.10
CA ILE A 58 15.29 5.32 -0.94
C ILE A 58 15.34 3.85 -0.49
N PHE A 59 14.59 3.52 0.55
CA PHE A 59 14.38 2.15 1.03
C PHE A 59 12.91 1.82 0.98
N ASN A 60 12.60 0.57 0.62
CA ASN A 60 11.24 0.06 0.57
C ASN A 60 10.86 -0.52 1.93
N ASP A 61 10.37 0.33 2.83
CA ASP A 61 9.96 -0.08 4.17
C ASP A 61 8.85 -1.14 4.14
N VAL A 62 7.96 -1.08 3.15
CA VAL A 62 6.91 -2.07 2.92
C VAL A 62 7.49 -3.44 2.59
N ALA A 63 8.42 -3.52 1.64
CA ALA A 63 9.04 -4.78 1.27
C ALA A 63 9.91 -5.34 2.41
N ILE A 64 10.56 -4.47 3.18
CA ILE A 64 11.30 -4.86 4.39
C ILE A 64 10.33 -5.44 5.43
N ALA A 65 9.19 -4.79 5.67
CA ALA A 65 8.14 -5.27 6.57
C ALA A 65 7.60 -6.64 6.16
N ILE A 66 7.26 -6.81 4.89
CA ILE A 66 6.77 -8.10 4.37
C ILE A 66 7.81 -9.20 4.57
N LYS A 67 9.09 -8.93 4.26
CA LYS A 67 10.18 -9.90 4.49
C LYS A 67 10.35 -10.23 5.97
N TYR A 68 10.31 -9.24 6.85
CA TYR A 68 10.39 -9.45 8.29
C TYR A 68 9.26 -10.35 8.80
N LEU A 69 8.02 -10.05 8.40
CA LEU A 69 6.83 -10.83 8.77
C LEU A 69 6.88 -12.29 8.25
N LEU A 70 7.40 -12.51 7.04
CA LEU A 70 7.49 -13.85 6.46
C LEU A 70 8.67 -14.67 6.97
N ASP A 71 9.86 -14.07 6.99
CA ASP A 71 11.12 -14.81 7.15
C ASP A 71 11.55 -14.86 8.62
N GLU A 72 11.33 -13.80 9.40
CA GLU A 72 11.74 -13.72 10.81
C GLU A 72 10.60 -14.09 11.76
N VAL A 73 9.38 -13.58 11.51
CA VAL A 73 8.20 -13.88 12.33
C VAL A 73 7.56 -15.22 11.93
N GLY A 74 7.68 -15.63 10.66
CA GLY A 74 7.19 -16.91 10.18
C GLY A 74 5.70 -16.93 9.80
N LEU A 75 5.12 -15.77 9.47
CA LEU A 75 3.75 -15.70 8.95
C LEU A 75 3.67 -16.36 7.56
N ARG A 76 2.52 -16.97 7.27
CA ARG A 76 2.29 -17.79 6.06
C ARG A 76 1.73 -17.00 4.89
N GLU A 77 0.93 -15.98 5.16
CA GLU A 77 0.38 -15.10 4.13
C GLU A 77 0.29 -13.65 4.63
N ILE A 78 0.79 -12.71 3.83
CA ILE A 78 0.65 -11.26 4.02
C ILE A 78 -0.22 -10.70 2.91
N LEU A 79 -1.23 -9.93 3.28
CA LEU A 79 -2.03 -9.16 2.33
C LEU A 79 -1.53 -7.72 2.30
N TYR A 80 -1.06 -7.29 1.14
CA TYR A 80 -0.72 -5.91 0.85
C TYR A 80 -1.80 -5.31 -0.05
N VAL A 81 -2.42 -4.21 0.40
CA VAL A 81 -3.38 -3.44 -0.40
C VAL A 81 -2.83 -2.04 -0.60
N ASP A 82 -2.76 -1.60 -1.85
CA ASP A 82 -2.23 -0.30 -2.26
C ASP A 82 -3.34 0.53 -2.92
N ILE A 83 -3.53 1.76 -2.44
CA ILE A 83 -4.43 2.76 -3.02
C ILE A 83 -3.72 4.07 -3.34
N ASP A 84 -2.38 4.08 -3.30
CA ASP A 84 -1.59 5.15 -3.91
C ASP A 84 -1.89 5.22 -5.42
N ALA A 85 -1.95 6.42 -5.97
CA ALA A 85 -2.31 6.58 -7.37
C ALA A 85 -1.26 6.00 -8.34
N HIS A 86 -0.03 5.79 -7.88
CA HIS A 86 1.04 5.17 -8.64
C HIS A 86 1.09 3.66 -8.33
N HIS A 87 1.39 2.85 -9.35
CA HIS A 87 1.62 1.42 -9.13
C HIS A 87 2.80 1.20 -8.17
N GLY A 88 2.60 0.40 -7.12
CA GLY A 88 3.62 0.04 -6.14
C GLY A 88 4.67 -0.93 -6.67
N ASP A 89 5.34 -0.57 -7.77
CA ASP A 89 6.20 -1.43 -8.58
C ASP A 89 7.36 -2.05 -7.79
N GLY A 90 7.95 -1.32 -6.86
CA GLY A 90 9.00 -1.82 -5.98
C GLY A 90 8.54 -2.99 -5.11
N VAL A 91 7.36 -2.89 -4.50
CA VAL A 91 6.75 -3.97 -3.71
C VAL A 91 6.27 -5.09 -4.63
N PHE A 92 5.53 -4.74 -5.69
CA PHE A 92 4.92 -5.67 -6.61
C PHE A 92 5.94 -6.64 -7.22
N TYR A 93 7.02 -6.10 -7.79
CA TYR A 93 8.04 -6.92 -8.45
C TYR A 93 8.96 -7.64 -7.46
N ALA A 94 9.15 -7.12 -6.24
CA ALA A 94 9.90 -7.82 -5.20
C ALA A 94 9.26 -9.16 -4.81
N PHE A 95 7.93 -9.27 -4.89
CA PHE A 95 7.17 -10.46 -4.50
C PHE A 95 6.41 -11.11 -5.66
N TYR A 96 6.73 -10.78 -6.91
CA TYR A 96 5.99 -11.27 -8.09
C TYR A 96 5.88 -12.81 -8.15
N PHE A 97 6.91 -13.52 -7.70
CA PHE A 97 6.96 -14.98 -7.66
C PHE A 97 6.69 -15.58 -6.27
N ASP A 98 6.43 -14.77 -5.25
CA ASP A 98 6.14 -15.25 -3.90
C ASP A 98 4.62 -15.35 -3.69
N LYS A 99 4.12 -16.58 -3.53
CA LYS A 99 2.70 -16.85 -3.29
C LYS A 99 2.24 -16.51 -1.87
N ARG A 100 3.18 -16.33 -0.94
CA ARG A 100 2.89 -15.93 0.46
C ARG A 100 2.54 -14.44 0.57
N VAL A 101 2.72 -13.67 -0.50
CA VAL A 101 2.37 -12.24 -0.53
C VAL A 101 1.25 -12.05 -1.54
N ARG A 102 0.08 -11.66 -1.06
CA ARG A 102 -1.03 -11.27 -1.93
C ARG A 102 -1.07 -9.76 -2.07
N ILE A 103 -1.10 -9.28 -3.31
CA ILE A 103 -1.05 -7.86 -3.62
C ILE A 103 -2.32 -7.47 -4.37
N LEU A 104 -3.03 -6.49 -3.84
CA LEU A 104 -4.15 -5.81 -4.48
C LEU A 104 -3.76 -4.33 -4.64
N ASP A 105 -3.53 -3.87 -5.85
CA ASP A 105 -3.00 -2.55 -6.13
C ASP A 105 -3.98 -1.79 -7.03
N PHE A 106 -4.50 -0.66 -6.52
CA PHE A 106 -5.41 0.25 -7.21
C PHE A 106 -4.68 1.53 -7.59
N HIS A 107 -4.46 1.76 -8.88
CA HIS A 107 -3.66 2.90 -9.34
C HIS A 107 -4.16 3.45 -10.68
N GLN A 108 -3.73 4.66 -11.03
CA GLN A 108 -3.89 5.17 -12.38
C GLN A 108 -2.99 4.36 -13.32
N SER A 109 -3.57 3.86 -14.42
CA SER A 109 -2.89 3.00 -15.39
C SER A 109 -1.52 3.53 -15.79
N GLY A 110 -0.50 2.66 -15.77
CA GLY A 110 0.86 2.97 -16.22
C GLY A 110 0.96 3.47 -17.68
N ARG A 111 -0.10 3.31 -18.48
CA ARG A 111 -0.19 3.95 -19.82
C ARG A 111 -0.23 5.49 -19.75
N THR A 112 -0.64 6.04 -18.61
CA THR A 112 -0.84 7.49 -18.41
C THR A 112 -0.15 8.04 -17.17
N LEU A 113 0.50 7.20 -16.36
CA LEU A 113 1.22 7.63 -15.15
C LEU A 113 2.55 6.90 -14.97
N TYR A 114 3.48 7.55 -14.28
CA TYR A 114 4.61 6.88 -13.66
C TYR A 114 4.11 5.73 -12.76
N PRO A 115 4.82 4.58 -12.65
CA PRO A 115 6.11 4.25 -13.26
C PRO A 115 6.04 3.63 -14.66
N GLY A 116 4.88 3.59 -15.31
CA GLY A 116 4.74 2.93 -16.62
C GLY A 116 4.52 1.41 -16.56
N THR A 117 4.14 0.89 -15.38
CA THR A 117 3.91 -0.54 -15.11
C THR A 117 2.54 -0.74 -14.45
N GLY A 118 2.25 -1.96 -13.96
CA GLY A 118 1.02 -2.23 -13.20
C GLY A 118 -0.12 -2.70 -14.11
N PHE A 119 0.19 -3.39 -15.18
CA PHE A 119 -0.82 -3.84 -16.12
C PHE A 119 -1.64 -5.00 -15.57
N GLU A 120 -2.87 -5.10 -16.03
CA GLU A 120 -3.90 -6.03 -15.57
C GLU A 120 -3.53 -7.51 -15.82
N HIS A 121 -2.66 -7.75 -16.81
CA HIS A 121 -2.15 -9.08 -17.16
C HIS A 121 -1.00 -9.56 -16.25
N GLU A 122 -0.44 -8.66 -15.44
CA GLU A 122 0.62 -8.99 -14.48
C GLU A 122 -0.01 -9.63 -13.24
N ARG A 123 -0.15 -10.96 -13.22
CA ARG A 123 -0.92 -11.68 -12.18
C ARG A 123 -0.06 -12.51 -11.21
N GLY A 124 1.24 -12.25 -11.17
CA GLY A 124 2.22 -13.05 -10.47
C GLY A 124 2.78 -14.17 -11.35
N GLY A 125 3.95 -14.69 -10.98
CA GLY A 125 4.67 -15.70 -11.75
C GLY A 125 4.83 -17.03 -10.99
N GLY A 126 4.97 -18.14 -11.72
CA GLY A 126 5.16 -19.47 -11.14
C GLY A 126 3.98 -19.88 -10.25
N GLU A 127 4.25 -20.29 -9.02
CA GLU A 127 3.20 -20.67 -8.06
C GLU A 127 2.40 -19.47 -7.51
N ALA A 128 2.83 -18.24 -7.80
CA ALA A 128 2.16 -17.03 -7.34
C ALA A 128 1.10 -16.50 -8.32
N VAL A 129 0.84 -17.19 -9.45
CA VAL A 129 -0.21 -16.78 -10.39
C VAL A 129 -1.56 -16.70 -9.67
N GLY A 130 -2.23 -15.56 -9.81
CA GLY A 130 -3.51 -15.27 -9.15
C GLY A 130 -3.37 -14.61 -7.77
N THR A 131 -2.15 -14.41 -7.26
CA THR A 131 -1.91 -13.70 -5.99
C THR A 131 -1.62 -12.21 -6.16
N LYS A 132 -1.53 -11.72 -7.40
CA LYS A 132 -1.31 -10.31 -7.73
C LYS A 132 -2.49 -9.82 -8.55
N LEU A 133 -3.09 -8.70 -8.13
CA LEU A 133 -4.20 -8.07 -8.82
C LEU A 133 -3.93 -6.57 -8.93
N ASN A 134 -3.67 -6.13 -10.16
CA ASN A 134 -3.64 -4.72 -10.52
C ASN A 134 -5.03 -4.30 -11.01
N VAL A 135 -5.59 -3.27 -10.39
CA VAL A 135 -6.85 -2.64 -10.77
C VAL A 135 -6.54 -1.22 -11.23
N THR A 136 -6.56 -1.03 -12.54
CA THR A 136 -6.09 0.22 -13.14
C THR A 136 -7.24 1.15 -13.49
N PHE A 137 -7.04 2.44 -13.26
CA PHE A 137 -8.00 3.48 -13.63
C PHE A 137 -7.47 4.40 -14.72
N LEU A 138 -8.39 4.96 -15.52
CA LEU A 138 -8.06 6.07 -16.41
C LEU A 138 -8.08 7.39 -15.63
N PRO A 139 -7.35 8.42 -16.10
CA PRO A 139 -7.47 9.77 -15.56
C PRO A 139 -8.94 10.20 -15.50
N GLY A 140 -9.33 10.80 -14.38
CA GLY A 140 -10.66 11.29 -14.10
C GLY A 140 -11.52 10.35 -13.25
N ALA A 141 -11.12 9.08 -13.06
CA ALA A 141 -11.85 8.13 -12.24
C ALA A 141 -11.97 8.60 -10.78
N GLY A 142 -13.16 8.47 -10.21
CA GLY A 142 -13.48 8.91 -8.86
C GLY A 142 -13.96 7.77 -7.96
N VAL A 143 -14.77 8.14 -6.96
CA VAL A 143 -15.26 7.22 -5.91
C VAL A 143 -16.15 6.11 -6.48
N GLU A 144 -17.02 6.42 -7.44
CA GLU A 144 -17.95 5.44 -8.01
C GLU A 144 -17.23 4.39 -8.84
N GLU A 145 -16.27 4.81 -9.68
CA GLU A 145 -15.43 3.88 -10.43
C GLU A 145 -14.61 3.00 -9.49
N PHE A 146 -14.06 3.57 -8.41
CA PHE A 146 -13.32 2.82 -7.40
C PHE A 146 -14.19 1.75 -6.74
N LYS A 147 -15.38 2.13 -6.26
CA LYS A 147 -16.30 1.19 -5.60
C LYS A 147 -16.78 0.11 -6.55
N GLN A 148 -17.11 0.45 -7.80
CA GLN A 148 -17.48 -0.55 -8.80
C GLN A 148 -16.34 -1.55 -9.03
N ALA A 149 -15.10 -1.08 -9.17
CA ALA A 149 -13.95 -1.96 -9.32
C ALA A 149 -13.67 -2.81 -8.06
N TRP A 150 -13.98 -2.29 -6.87
CA TRP A 150 -13.92 -3.07 -5.64
C TRP A 150 -14.93 -4.24 -5.66
N GLU A 151 -16.17 -3.98 -6.07
CA GLU A 151 -17.19 -5.03 -6.25
C GLU A 151 -16.74 -6.09 -7.27
N ASP A 152 -16.29 -5.63 -8.44
CA ASP A 152 -16.03 -6.48 -9.59
C ASP A 152 -14.78 -7.35 -9.44
N PHE A 153 -13.76 -6.86 -8.72
CA PHE A 153 -12.45 -7.51 -8.65
C PHE A 153 -11.99 -7.80 -7.23
N ALA A 154 -12.09 -6.81 -6.34
CA ALA A 154 -11.45 -6.89 -5.03
C ALA A 154 -12.15 -7.86 -4.09
N ARG A 155 -13.48 -7.91 -4.07
CA ARG A 155 -14.22 -8.81 -3.17
C ARG A 155 -13.85 -10.28 -3.38
N ASP A 156 -13.94 -10.75 -4.63
CA ASP A 156 -13.61 -12.13 -4.97
C ASP A 156 -12.14 -12.44 -4.72
N PHE A 157 -11.26 -11.50 -5.07
CA PHE A 157 -9.85 -11.61 -4.75
C PHE A 157 -9.67 -11.78 -3.23
N LEU A 158 -10.10 -10.82 -2.41
CA LEU A 158 -9.98 -10.81 -0.94
C LEU A 158 -10.63 -12.04 -0.27
N SER A 159 -11.72 -12.57 -0.82
CA SER A 159 -12.35 -13.79 -0.29
C SER A 159 -11.39 -14.98 -0.25
N GLN A 160 -10.49 -15.07 -1.24
CA GLN A 160 -9.50 -16.14 -1.37
C GLN A 160 -8.24 -15.92 -0.50
N SER A 161 -8.12 -14.77 0.20
CA SER A 161 -6.99 -14.54 1.14
C SER A 161 -7.21 -15.26 2.44
N SER A 162 -6.14 -15.69 3.07
CA SER A 162 -6.09 -16.08 4.48
C SER A 162 -4.92 -15.34 5.15
N PRO A 163 -4.96 -13.99 5.22
CA PRO A 163 -3.83 -13.23 5.68
C PRO A 163 -3.62 -13.44 7.17
N GLU A 164 -2.37 -13.44 7.60
CA GLU A 164 -2.02 -13.37 9.03
C GLU A 164 -1.61 -11.96 9.46
N PHE A 165 -1.44 -11.04 8.50
CA PHE A 165 -1.23 -9.60 8.70
C PHE A 165 -1.66 -8.84 7.45
N ILE A 166 -2.28 -7.66 7.62
CA ILE A 166 -2.66 -6.78 6.51
C ILE A 166 -1.82 -5.49 6.54
N LEU A 167 -1.26 -5.13 5.39
CA LEU A 167 -0.58 -3.86 5.15
C LEU A 167 -1.43 -3.04 4.19
N LEU A 168 -1.84 -1.84 4.59
CA LEU A 168 -2.57 -0.89 3.75
C LEU A 168 -1.66 0.29 3.41
N GLN A 169 -1.31 0.44 2.15
CA GLN A 169 -0.67 1.64 1.64
C GLN A 169 -1.74 2.66 1.25
N ALA A 170 -1.78 3.80 1.95
CA ALA A 170 -2.87 4.77 1.90
C ALA A 170 -2.43 6.12 1.33
N GLY A 171 -1.70 6.09 0.21
CA GLY A 171 -1.30 7.28 -0.55
C GLY A 171 -2.47 8.23 -0.79
N ALA A 172 -2.26 9.52 -0.58
CA ALA A 172 -3.29 10.56 -0.70
C ALA A 172 -3.29 11.25 -2.08
N ASP A 173 -2.41 10.85 -2.98
CA ASP A 173 -2.20 11.45 -4.29
C ASP A 173 -3.27 11.07 -5.32
N GLY A 174 -4.13 10.08 -5.04
CA GLY A 174 -5.32 9.80 -5.84
C GLY A 174 -6.47 10.81 -5.66
N LEU A 175 -6.41 11.66 -4.63
CA LEU A 175 -7.43 12.67 -4.38
C LEU A 175 -7.41 13.77 -5.45
N MET A 176 -8.61 14.23 -5.80
CA MET A 176 -8.79 15.33 -6.76
C MET A 176 -7.91 16.54 -6.40
N GLY A 177 -7.22 17.07 -7.40
CA GLY A 177 -6.36 18.25 -7.25
C GLY A 177 -4.97 17.96 -6.68
N ASP A 178 -4.56 16.69 -6.58
CA ASP A 178 -3.14 16.35 -6.43
C ASP A 178 -2.35 16.75 -7.71
N PRO A 179 -1.15 17.34 -7.57
CA PRO A 179 -0.40 17.83 -8.73
C PRO A 179 0.27 16.74 -9.57
N LEU A 180 0.41 15.49 -9.08
CA LEU A 180 1.18 14.46 -9.77
C LEU A 180 0.31 13.40 -10.47
N THR A 181 -1.00 13.39 -10.24
CA THR A 181 -1.89 12.33 -10.72
C THR A 181 -3.12 12.93 -11.39
N GLY A 182 -3.89 12.08 -12.09
CA GLY A 182 -5.11 12.49 -12.79
C GLY A 182 -6.39 11.91 -12.18
N LEU A 183 -6.34 11.31 -11.00
CA LEU A 183 -7.51 10.70 -10.36
C LEU A 183 -8.35 11.75 -9.64
N ASN A 184 -9.62 11.42 -9.42
CA ASN A 184 -10.62 12.29 -8.80
C ASN A 184 -11.21 11.64 -7.55
N TYR A 185 -10.38 10.94 -6.76
CA TYR A 185 -10.86 10.39 -5.49
C TYR A 185 -11.23 11.51 -4.52
N THR A 186 -12.03 11.15 -3.53
CA THR A 186 -12.16 11.89 -2.27
C THR A 186 -11.66 10.99 -1.14
N GLU A 187 -11.57 11.52 0.07
CA GLU A 187 -11.23 10.74 1.27
C GLU A 187 -12.24 9.60 1.57
N GLU A 188 -13.36 9.55 0.86
CA GLU A 188 -14.32 8.45 0.93
C GLU A 188 -13.71 7.12 0.47
N VAL A 189 -12.79 7.13 -0.52
CA VAL A 189 -12.05 5.92 -0.94
C VAL A 189 -11.21 5.38 0.21
N HIS A 190 -10.45 6.25 0.87
CA HIS A 190 -9.65 5.89 2.05
C HIS A 190 -10.52 5.35 3.19
N ALA A 191 -11.63 6.03 3.51
CA ALA A 191 -12.56 5.59 4.55
C ALA A 191 -13.15 4.20 4.24
N PHE A 192 -13.58 4.00 3.00
CA PHE A 192 -14.16 2.76 2.51
C PHE A 192 -13.17 1.59 2.59
N VAL A 193 -11.99 1.75 2.00
CA VAL A 193 -10.97 0.69 1.98
C VAL A 193 -10.49 0.36 3.39
N ALA A 194 -10.19 1.37 4.22
CA ALA A 194 -9.80 1.14 5.60
C ALA A 194 -10.89 0.40 6.39
N SER A 195 -12.17 0.75 6.21
CA SER A 195 -13.27 0.03 6.88
C SER A 195 -13.38 -1.42 6.43
N GLN A 196 -13.30 -1.70 5.12
CA GLN A 196 -13.37 -3.07 4.60
C GLN A 196 -12.19 -3.93 5.10
N LEU A 197 -10.98 -3.38 5.08
CA LEU A 197 -9.78 -4.09 5.52
C LEU A 197 -9.71 -4.23 7.03
N HIS A 198 -10.21 -3.26 7.79
CA HIS A 198 -10.30 -3.36 9.25
C HIS A 198 -11.21 -4.52 9.64
N LYS A 199 -12.41 -4.61 9.04
CA LYS A 199 -13.31 -5.75 9.23
C LYS A 199 -12.63 -7.08 8.85
N LEU A 200 -12.00 -7.15 7.69
CA LEU A 200 -11.27 -8.33 7.24
C LEU A 200 -10.16 -8.73 8.21
N ALA A 201 -9.46 -7.75 8.78
CA ALA A 201 -8.38 -7.99 9.74
C ALA A 201 -8.91 -8.65 11.02
N HIS A 202 -10.02 -8.15 11.57
CA HIS A 202 -10.68 -8.75 12.74
C HIS A 202 -11.22 -10.15 12.45
N GLU A 203 -11.71 -10.39 11.23
CA GLU A 203 -12.22 -11.71 10.82
C GLU A 203 -11.10 -12.74 10.61
N LYS A 204 -9.96 -12.36 10.02
CA LYS A 204 -8.96 -13.32 9.51
C LYS A 204 -7.60 -13.28 10.21
N CYS A 205 -7.18 -12.14 10.76
CA CYS A 205 -5.85 -11.99 11.36
C CYS A 205 -5.86 -11.33 12.73
N HIS A 206 -6.91 -11.54 13.53
CA HIS A 206 -7.00 -11.04 14.91
C HIS A 206 -6.81 -9.52 15.02
N GLY A 207 -7.38 -8.76 14.08
CA GLY A 207 -7.30 -7.30 14.06
C GLY A 207 -5.98 -6.75 13.53
N ARG A 208 -4.99 -7.59 13.18
CA ARG A 208 -3.65 -7.15 12.77
C ARG A 208 -3.65 -6.48 11.41
N ILE A 209 -3.74 -5.15 11.41
CA ILE A 209 -3.58 -4.29 10.25
C ILE A 209 -2.69 -3.09 10.58
N MET A 210 -1.80 -2.75 9.64
CA MET A 210 -1.03 -1.52 9.67
C MET A 210 -1.28 -0.72 8.40
N ALA A 211 -1.74 0.52 8.54
CA ALA A 211 -1.83 1.48 7.44
C ALA A 211 -0.56 2.34 7.34
N MET A 212 -0.23 2.82 6.15
CA MET A 212 0.97 3.60 5.84
C MET A 212 0.62 4.80 4.95
N GLY A 213 1.42 5.86 5.00
CA GLY A 213 1.10 7.14 4.38
C GLY A 213 1.20 7.17 2.86
N GLY A 214 2.27 6.62 2.28
CA GLY A 214 2.51 6.65 0.82
C GLY A 214 2.73 8.05 0.25
N GLY A 215 2.34 8.24 -1.02
CA GLY A 215 2.35 9.53 -1.71
C GLY A 215 1.27 10.50 -1.23
N GLY A 216 1.26 11.69 -1.80
CA GLY A 216 0.35 12.77 -1.44
C GLY A 216 1.05 14.12 -1.47
N TYR A 217 0.79 14.89 -2.51
CA TYR A 217 1.57 16.09 -2.85
C TYR A 217 0.75 17.37 -2.72
N ASN A 218 -0.51 17.23 -2.29
CA ASN A 218 -1.36 18.30 -1.79
C ASN A 218 -1.60 18.12 -0.27
N PRO A 219 -1.11 19.03 0.60
CA PRO A 219 -1.24 18.91 2.05
C PRO A 219 -2.68 18.79 2.57
N ASP A 220 -3.64 19.45 1.92
CA ASP A 220 -5.06 19.36 2.31
C ASP A 220 -5.62 17.97 2.00
N ASN A 221 -5.21 17.37 0.87
CA ASN A 221 -5.58 16.00 0.52
C ASN A 221 -4.99 14.99 1.50
N VAL A 222 -3.71 15.15 1.85
CA VAL A 222 -3.02 14.33 2.87
C VAL A 222 -3.79 14.38 4.20
N ALA A 223 -4.14 15.58 4.66
CA ALA A 223 -4.88 15.74 5.91
C ALA A 223 -6.26 15.03 5.88
N LYS A 224 -7.02 15.17 4.79
CA LYS A 224 -8.34 14.52 4.64
C LYS A 224 -8.22 13.00 4.59
N ALA A 225 -7.38 12.48 3.69
CA ALA A 225 -7.19 11.06 3.44
C ALA A 225 -6.73 10.33 4.72
N TRP A 226 -5.67 10.82 5.37
CA TRP A 226 -5.12 10.15 6.54
C TRP A 226 -6.02 10.28 7.77
N THR A 227 -6.76 11.38 7.91
CA THR A 227 -7.80 11.48 8.95
C THR A 227 -8.90 10.45 8.74
N ALA A 228 -9.30 10.17 7.49
CA ALA A 228 -10.27 9.13 7.17
C ALA A 228 -9.75 7.73 7.53
N ILE A 229 -8.48 7.42 7.22
CA ILE A 229 -7.83 6.16 7.63
C ILE A 229 -7.86 5.99 9.15
N VAL A 230 -7.36 6.98 9.89
CA VAL A 230 -7.29 6.91 11.36
C VAL A 230 -8.68 6.78 11.98
N ARG A 231 -9.68 7.51 11.46
CA ARG A 231 -11.07 7.41 11.93
C ARG A 231 -11.66 6.02 11.68
N SER A 232 -11.44 5.43 10.52
CA SER A 232 -11.93 4.08 10.19
C SER A 232 -11.30 3.01 11.07
N LEU A 233 -10.00 3.12 11.38
CA LEU A 233 -9.31 2.19 12.28
C LEU A 233 -9.66 2.42 13.76
N ALA A 234 -9.97 3.65 14.18
CA ALA A 234 -10.39 3.94 15.54
C ALA A 234 -11.85 3.56 15.84
N THR A 235 -12.65 3.25 14.81
CA THR A 235 -14.04 2.82 14.95
C THR A 235 -14.10 1.30 15.07
N PRO A 236 -14.86 0.73 16.02
CA PRO A 236 -15.03 -0.72 16.10
C PRO A 236 -15.48 -1.33 14.77
N PRO A 237 -14.99 -2.53 14.42
CA PRO A 237 -15.30 -3.22 13.17
C PRO A 237 -16.78 -3.63 13.05
#